data_AF-A0A0G4ER86-F1
#
_entry.id   AF-A0A0G4ER86-F1
#
_cell.length_a   1.000
_cell.length_b   1.000
_cell.length_c   1.000
_cell.angle_alpha   90.00
_cell.angle_beta   90.00
_cell.angle_gamma   90.00
#
_symmetry.space_group_name_H-M   'P 1'
#
loop_
_entity.id
_entity.type
_entity.pdbx_description
1 polymer ?
#
loop_
_entity_poly.entity_id
_entity_poly.type
_entity_poly.pdbx_seq_one_letter_code
_entity_poly.pdbx_strand_id
1 'polypeptide(L)'
;MDVEFQDRDLSLQEVQLDFHSGVENGVPLLPGTLPTPPISTVETVIDQYPKHTVSIMPSVILQERVKTSRCDAGLSFSRQLESYLSSQFTKRCTTVYSCTFPSIGDGESSTNYACTGEQTETSEFYGVKPQTFLGNLVYADFLHVFDSSIIKRGAGDTRLTRNWIDIKTRQVSVIMSFYTPTLRIGTLVTIRFSLEQERIVSTYSLDSVHSIPQQLLFHTLICVVSFLVLIRLAAAFYRLFLRKRSAVKKRIGITRFWCIVDFLLGIVFMVAVGSMFMSRFSLQGEELFNTYFTKIIKIPWTSEAIAPEEKFRQFFEALQDIWQLTNILLVSKTIVAILLYLYFARICVYMSAHPRVAVLVRTCVLASNDLFHFLLTFLMLYIILAFIGYFQFGMHFFTFSSIAESLMTQFKMLVGSWPAEITNSNDSALIVYFVIFALVVVFILLNFFVAIIIEKYDMAKYQLEGMECEVNNILVDSFDLIIQSLAATRNRWPPRPEVIAELEDMDIDGDTVITATGRTTRASRTGRSDAFGLCTVTTHGGTRRCMQTLRVVFRACCPPSSNLLLLG
;
A
#
# COMPACT_ATOMS: atom_id res chain seq x y z
N MET A 1 40.73 -7.61 -11.66
CA MET A 1 40.55 -8.30 -12.95
C MET A 1 40.16 -7.24 -13.94
N ASP A 2 41.09 -6.93 -14.84
CA ASP A 2 40.98 -5.86 -15.82
C ASP A 2 39.77 -6.10 -16.72
N VAL A 3 38.88 -5.11 -16.75
CA VAL A 3 37.70 -5.12 -17.60
C VAL A 3 38.11 -4.49 -18.92
N GLU A 4 38.52 -5.32 -19.88
CA GLU A 4 38.65 -4.90 -21.27
C GLU A 4 37.25 -4.60 -21.81
N PHE A 5 36.96 -3.32 -22.03
CA PHE A 5 35.85 -2.89 -22.86
C PHE A 5 36.19 -3.30 -24.30
N GLN A 6 35.60 -4.39 -24.77
CA GLN A 6 35.63 -4.76 -26.18
C GLN A 6 34.98 -3.63 -27.00
N ASP A 7 35.74 -3.10 -27.96
CA ASP A 7 35.34 -2.06 -28.91
C ASP A 7 33.95 -2.35 -29.49
N ARG A 8 32.94 -1.65 -28.96
CA ARG A 8 31.70 -1.39 -29.71
C ARG A 8 32.07 -0.46 -30.85
N ASP A 9 31.44 -0.62 -32.02
CA ASP A 9 31.55 0.31 -33.14
C ASP A 9 31.48 1.77 -32.65
N LEU A 10 32.66 2.39 -32.53
CA LEU A 10 32.85 3.76 -32.06
C LEU A 10 32.12 4.76 -32.95
N SER A 11 31.81 4.40 -34.20
CA SER A 11 31.06 5.21 -35.15
C SER A 11 29.63 5.52 -34.68
N LEU A 12 28.95 4.61 -33.98
CA LEU A 12 27.60 4.86 -33.44
C LEU A 12 27.64 5.72 -32.17
N GLN A 13 28.73 5.62 -31.41
CA GLN A 13 28.94 6.40 -30.20
C GLN A 13 29.47 7.81 -30.54
N GLU A 14 30.23 7.95 -31.63
CA GLU A 14 30.60 9.22 -32.26
C GLU A 14 29.36 9.93 -32.80
N VAL A 15 28.41 9.25 -33.45
CA VAL A 15 27.12 9.87 -33.82
C VAL A 15 26.32 10.31 -32.59
N GLN A 16 26.43 9.58 -31.47
CA GLN A 16 25.80 9.93 -30.21
C GLN A 16 26.50 11.12 -29.53
N LEU A 17 27.83 11.22 -29.67
CA LEU A 17 28.63 12.38 -29.24
C LEU A 17 28.37 13.58 -30.16
N ASP A 18 28.27 13.43 -31.47
CA ASP A 18 28.00 14.51 -32.44
C ASP A 18 26.59 15.11 -32.28
N PHE A 19 25.62 14.32 -31.80
CA PHE A 19 24.31 14.85 -31.39
C PHE A 19 24.31 15.53 -30.01
N HIS A 20 25.34 15.30 -29.19
CA HIS A 20 25.44 15.81 -27.81
C HIS A 20 26.52 16.91 -27.61
N SER A 21 27.53 16.96 -28.46
CA SER A 21 28.47 18.05 -28.67
C SER A 21 28.12 18.67 -30.01
N GLY A 22 27.46 19.82 -30.02
CA GLY A 22 27.05 20.48 -31.27
C GLY A 22 28.25 20.68 -32.20
N VAL A 23 28.39 19.80 -33.19
CA VAL A 23 29.33 19.99 -34.29
C VAL A 23 28.58 20.75 -35.39
N GLU A 24 29.06 21.94 -35.70
CA GLU A 24 28.57 22.78 -36.79
C GLU A 24 28.80 22.08 -38.13
N ASN A 25 27.78 21.41 -38.65
CA ASN A 25 27.80 20.96 -40.04
C ASN A 25 27.49 22.16 -40.95
N GLY A 26 28.54 22.85 -41.38
CA GLY A 26 28.45 23.85 -42.45
C GLY A 26 28.00 23.19 -43.76
N VAL A 27 26.91 23.67 -44.34
CA VAL A 27 26.44 23.24 -45.67
C VAL A 27 27.53 23.57 -46.71
N PRO A 28 27.97 22.62 -47.56
CA PRO A 28 28.95 22.93 -48.59
C PRO A 28 28.34 23.92 -49.60
N LEU A 29 28.94 25.11 -49.71
CA LEU A 29 28.59 26.09 -50.73
C LEU A 29 29.03 25.57 -52.11
N LEU A 30 28.11 25.57 -53.07
CA LEU A 30 28.43 25.36 -54.48
C LEU A 30 29.43 26.42 -54.96
N PRO A 31 30.41 26.05 -55.81
CA PRO A 31 31.43 26.98 -56.25
C PRO A 31 30.83 28.06 -57.15
N GLY A 32 30.74 29.29 -56.64
CA GLY A 32 30.37 30.47 -57.45
C GLY A 32 29.42 31.48 -56.80
N THR A 33 28.89 31.24 -55.60
CA THR A 33 27.99 32.21 -54.93
C THR A 33 28.74 33.12 -53.95
N LEU A 34 28.60 34.44 -54.12
CA LEU A 34 29.12 35.47 -53.20
C LEU A 34 28.55 35.29 -51.77
N PRO A 35 29.30 35.69 -50.72
CA PRO A 35 28.94 35.39 -49.34
C PRO A 35 27.76 36.24 -48.88
N THR A 36 26.60 35.63 -48.72
CA THR A 36 25.54 36.18 -47.86
C THR A 36 25.96 36.02 -46.39
N PRO A 37 25.69 37.00 -45.51
CA PRO A 37 25.97 36.84 -44.08
C PRO A 37 25.25 35.58 -43.56
N PRO A 38 25.87 34.80 -42.66
CA PRO A 38 25.31 33.54 -42.22
C PRO A 38 23.91 33.78 -41.63
N ILE A 39 22.94 33.03 -42.15
CA ILE A 39 21.62 32.89 -41.52
C ILE A 39 21.90 32.51 -40.08
N SER A 40 21.39 33.31 -39.13
CA SER A 40 21.59 33.13 -37.69
C SER A 40 21.58 31.65 -37.32
N THR A 41 22.72 31.16 -36.85
CA THR A 41 22.82 29.84 -36.25
C THR A 41 21.81 29.79 -35.13
N VAL A 42 20.77 28.99 -35.30
CA VAL A 42 19.83 28.72 -34.20
C VAL A 42 20.61 27.81 -33.25
N GLU A 43 21.25 28.39 -32.24
CA GLU A 43 21.73 27.65 -31.08
C GLU A 43 20.50 27.06 -30.41
N THR A 44 20.13 25.84 -30.80
CA THR A 44 19.23 25.03 -30.00
C THR A 44 19.99 24.70 -28.72
N VAL A 45 19.66 25.40 -27.64
CA VAL A 45 20.06 24.99 -26.29
C VAL A 45 19.38 23.65 -26.05
N ILE A 46 20.12 22.57 -26.31
CA ILE A 46 19.70 21.22 -25.94
C ILE A 46 19.80 21.21 -24.42
N ASP A 47 18.66 21.25 -23.73
CA ASP A 47 18.61 20.99 -22.30
C ASP A 47 19.24 19.61 -22.05
N GLN A 48 20.50 19.62 -21.60
CA GLN A 48 21.17 18.39 -21.21
C GLN A 48 20.37 17.81 -20.05
N TYR A 49 19.95 16.55 -20.19
CA TYR A 49 19.35 15.84 -19.07
C TYR A 49 20.32 15.94 -17.88
N PRO A 50 19.86 16.36 -16.68
CA PRO A 50 20.74 16.67 -15.57
C PRO A 50 21.58 15.47 -15.10
N LYS A 51 21.25 14.24 -15.55
CA LYS A 51 21.94 12.99 -15.26
C LYS A 51 21.95 12.10 -16.49
N HIS A 52 23.13 11.66 -16.93
CA HIS A 52 23.28 10.73 -18.06
C HIS A 52 22.63 9.38 -17.74
N THR A 53 21.75 8.93 -18.63
CA THR A 53 21.11 7.61 -18.55
C THR A 53 21.40 6.87 -19.85
N VAL A 54 21.90 5.65 -19.73
CA VAL A 54 22.33 4.81 -20.86
C VAL A 54 21.45 3.57 -20.96
N SER A 55 21.10 3.18 -22.18
CA SER A 55 20.45 1.89 -22.41
C SER A 55 21.47 0.76 -22.26
N ILE A 56 21.15 -0.24 -21.46
CA ILE A 56 22.07 -1.36 -21.15
C ILE A 56 21.95 -2.46 -22.22
N MET A 57 20.77 -2.59 -22.82
CA MET A 57 20.40 -3.69 -23.71
C MET A 57 19.46 -3.17 -24.83
N PRO A 58 19.41 -3.84 -25.99
CA PRO A 58 18.41 -3.54 -27.00
C PRO A 58 16.99 -3.73 -26.43
N SER A 59 16.04 -2.91 -26.89
CA SER A 59 14.63 -3.08 -26.53
C SER A 59 14.12 -4.44 -27.01
N VAL A 60 13.43 -5.16 -26.14
CA VAL A 60 12.85 -6.48 -26.44
C VAL A 60 11.34 -6.32 -26.53
N ILE A 61 10.73 -6.86 -27.59
CA ILE A 61 9.29 -6.92 -27.77
C ILE A 61 8.82 -8.36 -27.55
N LEU A 62 7.76 -8.51 -26.75
CA LEU A 62 7.16 -9.78 -26.36
C LEU A 62 5.72 -9.84 -26.85
N GLN A 63 5.34 -10.98 -27.41
CA GLN A 63 3.98 -11.26 -27.85
C GLN A 63 3.42 -12.45 -27.10
N GLU A 64 2.22 -12.30 -26.56
CA GLU A 64 1.39 -13.44 -26.18
C GLU A 64 0.37 -13.70 -27.29
N ARG A 65 0.29 -14.95 -27.74
CA ARG A 65 -0.59 -15.36 -28.84
C ARG A 65 -1.55 -16.45 -28.39
N VAL A 66 -2.75 -16.42 -28.96
CA VAL A 66 -3.82 -17.39 -28.70
C VAL A 66 -4.22 -18.10 -29.99
N LYS A 67 -4.68 -19.35 -29.85
CA LYS A 67 -5.21 -20.11 -30.97
C LYS A 67 -6.54 -19.52 -31.42
N THR A 68 -6.74 -19.48 -32.73
CA THR A 68 -8.03 -19.15 -33.33
C THR A 68 -8.95 -20.36 -33.26
N SER A 69 -10.15 -20.18 -32.75
CA SER A 69 -11.24 -21.15 -32.77
C SER A 69 -12.41 -20.61 -33.61
N ARG A 70 -13.36 -21.49 -33.96
CA ARG A 70 -14.65 -21.00 -34.46
C ARG A 70 -15.32 -20.17 -33.37
N CYS A 71 -15.92 -19.05 -33.77
CA CYS A 71 -16.74 -18.24 -32.89
C CYS A 71 -17.94 -19.07 -32.41
N ASP A 72 -18.31 -18.92 -31.13
CA ASP A 72 -19.47 -19.64 -30.59
C ASP A 72 -20.73 -19.33 -31.41
N ALA A 73 -21.35 -20.40 -31.92
CA ALA A 73 -22.56 -20.33 -32.73
C ALA A 73 -23.83 -20.09 -31.89
N GLY A 74 -23.70 -19.84 -30.59
CA GLY A 74 -24.81 -19.62 -29.66
C GLY A 74 -25.61 -18.35 -29.93
N LEU A 75 -25.04 -17.37 -30.64
CA LEU A 75 -25.75 -16.16 -31.07
C LEU A 75 -26.20 -16.30 -32.53
N SER A 76 -27.50 -16.13 -32.79
CA SER A 76 -28.10 -16.23 -34.12
C SER A 76 -27.43 -15.33 -35.18
N PHE A 77 -26.90 -14.17 -34.76
CA PHE A 77 -26.20 -13.24 -35.63
C PHE A 77 -24.81 -13.71 -36.05
N SER A 78 -24.03 -14.37 -35.18
CA SER A 78 -22.67 -14.81 -35.53
C SER A 78 -22.68 -15.80 -36.68
N ARG A 79 -23.66 -16.72 -36.68
CA ARG A 79 -23.87 -17.69 -37.77
C ARG A 79 -24.33 -17.04 -39.08
N GLN A 80 -25.21 -16.04 -39.00
CA GLN A 80 -25.64 -15.27 -40.18
C GLN A 80 -24.46 -14.47 -40.76
N LEU A 81 -23.65 -13.87 -39.90
CA LEU A 81 -22.47 -13.12 -40.29
C LEU A 81 -21.42 -14.02 -40.93
N GLU A 82 -21.15 -15.19 -40.35
CA GLU A 82 -20.21 -16.17 -40.93
C GLU A 82 -20.67 -16.62 -42.32
N SER A 83 -21.96 -16.92 -42.50
CA SER A 83 -22.52 -17.28 -43.81
C SER A 83 -22.46 -16.13 -44.81
N TYR A 84 -22.74 -14.90 -44.37
CA TYR A 84 -22.63 -13.72 -45.21
C TYR A 84 -21.18 -13.45 -45.64
N LEU A 85 -20.23 -13.47 -44.71
CA LEU A 85 -18.82 -13.21 -44.96
C LEU A 85 -18.22 -14.28 -45.87
N SER A 86 -18.45 -15.56 -45.58
CA SER A 86 -17.97 -16.66 -46.44
C SER A 86 -18.45 -16.51 -47.88
N SER A 87 -19.73 -16.15 -48.11
CA SER A 87 -20.27 -15.89 -49.45
C SER A 87 -19.61 -14.70 -50.17
N GLN A 88 -19.34 -13.61 -49.45
CA GLN A 88 -18.65 -12.43 -50.02
C GLN A 88 -17.22 -12.76 -50.43
N PHE A 89 -16.50 -13.52 -49.61
CA PHE A 89 -15.11 -13.88 -49.90
C PHE A 89 -14.97 -14.83 -51.07
N THR A 90 -15.85 -15.84 -51.20
CA THR A 90 -15.85 -16.71 -52.40
C THR A 90 -16.00 -15.91 -53.69
N LYS A 91 -16.75 -14.79 -53.67
CA LYS A 91 -16.94 -13.92 -54.84
C LYS A 91 -15.79 -12.95 -55.09
N ARG A 92 -15.14 -12.45 -54.03
CA ARG A 92 -14.07 -11.45 -54.14
C ARG A 92 -12.68 -12.06 -54.32
N CYS A 93 -12.43 -13.29 -53.87
CA CYS A 93 -11.13 -13.94 -53.93
C CYS A 93 -10.76 -14.52 -55.31
N THR A 94 -11.28 -13.96 -56.40
CA THR A 94 -10.77 -14.20 -57.76
C THR A 94 -9.39 -13.56 -57.94
N THR A 95 -8.67 -13.92 -59.01
CA THR A 95 -7.23 -13.64 -59.33
C THR A 95 -6.67 -12.23 -59.07
N VAL A 96 -7.51 -11.25 -58.74
CA VAL A 96 -7.17 -9.86 -58.39
C VAL A 96 -6.90 -9.67 -56.88
N TYR A 97 -7.48 -10.50 -56.00
CA TYR A 97 -7.34 -10.35 -54.55
C TYR A 97 -6.62 -11.56 -53.92
N SER A 98 -5.52 -11.32 -53.21
CA SER A 98 -4.84 -12.35 -52.42
C SER A 98 -5.64 -12.62 -51.14
N CYS A 99 -6.13 -13.85 -51.02
CA CYS A 99 -7.02 -14.30 -49.95
C CYS A 99 -6.36 -15.39 -49.11
N THR A 100 -5.18 -15.10 -48.58
CA THR A 100 -4.46 -16.00 -47.65
C THR A 100 -4.92 -15.72 -46.23
N PHE A 101 -5.64 -16.66 -45.64
CA PHE A 101 -6.15 -16.55 -44.26
C PHE A 101 -5.46 -17.54 -43.34
N PRO A 102 -5.22 -17.19 -42.06
CA PRO A 102 -4.70 -18.14 -41.08
C PRO A 102 -5.65 -19.34 -40.94
N SER A 103 -5.11 -20.56 -40.89
CA SER A 103 -5.93 -21.76 -40.68
C SER A 103 -6.61 -21.74 -39.31
N ILE A 104 -7.91 -22.05 -39.29
CA ILE A 104 -8.69 -22.26 -38.07
C ILE A 104 -8.39 -23.68 -37.57
N GLY A 105 -7.37 -23.82 -36.74
CA GLY A 105 -6.98 -25.10 -36.15
C GLY A 105 -6.42 -26.12 -37.15
N ASP A 106 -5.95 -27.23 -36.60
CA ASP A 106 -5.35 -28.34 -37.35
C ASP A 106 -6.46 -29.12 -38.08
N GLY A 107 -6.82 -28.70 -39.29
CA GLY A 107 -7.50 -29.57 -40.26
C GLY A 107 -8.91 -29.20 -40.74
N GLU A 108 -9.44 -27.99 -40.50
CA GLU A 108 -10.76 -27.60 -41.04
C GLU A 108 -10.73 -26.35 -41.95
N SER A 109 -11.71 -26.31 -42.85
CA SER A 109 -11.91 -25.29 -43.90
C SER A 109 -11.68 -23.87 -43.39
N SER A 110 -10.80 -23.13 -44.07
CA SER A 110 -10.49 -21.72 -43.82
C SER A 110 -11.73 -20.84 -44.05
N THR A 111 -12.57 -20.68 -43.03
CA THR A 111 -13.52 -19.56 -42.99
C THR A 111 -12.74 -18.34 -42.50
N ASN A 112 -13.01 -17.16 -43.07
CA ASN A 112 -12.29 -15.92 -42.72
C ASN A 112 -12.82 -15.28 -41.44
N TYR A 113 -13.61 -16.03 -40.69
CA TYR A 113 -14.27 -15.61 -39.48
C TYR A 113 -13.83 -16.57 -38.37
N ALA A 114 -12.79 -16.14 -37.66
CA ALA A 114 -12.22 -16.86 -36.55
C ALA A 114 -12.25 -15.95 -35.33
N CYS A 115 -12.66 -16.50 -34.20
CA CYS A 115 -12.54 -15.82 -32.91
C CYS A 115 -11.26 -16.29 -32.24
N THR A 116 -10.69 -15.43 -31.42
CA THR A 116 -9.61 -15.80 -30.51
C THR A 116 -10.18 -16.74 -29.45
N GLY A 117 -9.65 -17.96 -29.36
CA GLY A 117 -9.99 -18.90 -28.28
C GLY A 117 -9.17 -18.63 -27.02
N GLU A 118 -9.51 -19.31 -25.93
CA GLU A 118 -8.80 -19.17 -24.64
C GLU A 118 -7.45 -19.90 -24.60
N GLN A 119 -7.19 -20.83 -25.53
CA GLN A 119 -5.97 -21.63 -25.54
C GLN A 119 -4.78 -20.86 -26.12
N THR A 120 -3.62 -20.95 -25.46
CA THR A 120 -2.37 -20.34 -25.92
C THR A 120 -1.82 -21.04 -27.18
N GLU A 121 -1.25 -20.24 -28.08
CA GLU A 121 -0.62 -20.77 -29.30
C GLU A 121 0.74 -21.39 -28.96
N THR A 122 0.93 -22.66 -29.35
CA THR A 122 2.16 -23.43 -29.10
C THR A 122 2.97 -23.68 -30.38
N SER A 123 2.44 -23.27 -31.54
CA SER A 123 3.08 -23.48 -32.83
C SER A 123 4.24 -22.51 -33.04
N GLU A 124 5.13 -22.85 -33.97
CA GLU A 124 6.18 -21.93 -34.39
C GLU A 124 5.55 -20.71 -35.04
N PHE A 125 5.85 -19.52 -34.50
CA PHE A 125 5.47 -18.26 -35.11
C PHE A 125 6.70 -17.68 -35.75
N TYR A 126 6.63 -17.49 -37.06
CA TYR A 126 7.74 -16.95 -37.82
C TYR A 126 9.05 -17.76 -37.69
N GLY A 127 8.97 -19.07 -37.42
CA GLY A 127 10.14 -19.95 -37.24
C GLY A 127 10.78 -19.90 -35.85
N VAL A 128 10.10 -19.31 -34.86
CA VAL A 128 10.53 -19.30 -33.46
C VAL A 128 9.52 -20.05 -32.61
N LYS A 129 10.00 -20.90 -31.71
CA LYS A 129 9.15 -21.57 -30.72
C LYS A 129 8.86 -20.63 -29.54
N PRO A 130 7.65 -20.67 -28.97
CA PRO A 130 7.34 -19.86 -27.81
C PRO A 130 8.23 -20.25 -26.62
N GLN A 131 8.66 -19.26 -25.86
CA GLN A 131 9.43 -19.43 -24.63
C GLN A 131 8.55 -19.13 -23.42
N THR A 132 8.85 -19.74 -22.27
CA THR A 132 8.09 -19.49 -21.04
C THR A 132 8.66 -18.28 -20.30
N PHE A 133 7.82 -17.27 -20.04
CA PHE A 133 8.16 -16.09 -19.23
C PHE A 133 7.04 -15.81 -18.22
N LEU A 134 7.36 -15.75 -16.93
CA LEU A 134 6.40 -15.53 -15.83
C LEU A 134 5.16 -16.45 -15.86
N GLY A 135 5.32 -17.68 -16.36
CA GLY A 135 4.24 -18.67 -16.49
C GLY A 135 3.44 -18.61 -17.79
N ASN A 136 3.68 -17.62 -18.65
CA ASN A 136 3.04 -17.48 -19.96
C ASN A 136 3.98 -17.89 -21.09
N LEU A 137 3.42 -18.35 -22.21
CA LEU A 137 4.15 -18.62 -23.45
C LEU A 137 4.24 -17.33 -24.28
N VAL A 138 5.46 -16.87 -24.54
CA VAL A 138 5.75 -15.61 -25.23
C VAL A 138 6.66 -15.81 -26.44
N TYR A 139 6.45 -15.01 -27.47
CA TYR A 139 7.35 -14.86 -28.61
C TYR A 139 8.16 -13.59 -28.43
N ALA A 140 9.48 -13.68 -28.61
CA ALA A 140 10.40 -12.59 -28.28
C ALA A 140 11.24 -12.21 -29.48
N ASP A 141 11.33 -10.91 -29.75
CA ASP A 141 12.17 -10.36 -30.80
C ASP A 141 12.82 -9.04 -30.34
N PHE A 142 13.85 -8.57 -31.06
CA PHE A 142 14.45 -7.26 -30.78
C PHE A 142 13.67 -6.18 -31.50
N LEU A 143 13.27 -5.15 -30.75
CA LEU A 143 12.74 -3.91 -31.30
C LEU A 143 13.90 -2.95 -31.59
N HIS A 144 13.87 -2.29 -32.74
CA HIS A 144 14.88 -1.29 -33.05
C HIS A 144 14.78 -0.09 -32.10
N VAL A 145 15.88 0.26 -31.43
CA VAL A 145 15.92 1.25 -30.33
C VAL A 145 15.38 2.63 -30.73
N PHE A 146 15.47 2.98 -32.01
CA PHE A 146 15.04 4.28 -32.55
C PHE A 146 13.85 4.19 -33.52
N ASP A 147 13.37 2.97 -33.83
CA ASP A 147 12.27 2.80 -34.77
C ASP A 147 11.31 1.69 -34.31
N SER A 148 10.14 2.08 -33.82
CA SER A 148 9.08 1.15 -33.42
C SER A 148 8.50 0.31 -34.57
N SER A 149 8.79 0.68 -35.82
CA SER A 149 8.26 0.00 -37.01
C SER A 149 9.10 -1.21 -37.44
N ILE A 150 10.32 -1.35 -36.92
CA ILE A 150 11.26 -2.39 -37.32
C ILE A 150 11.56 -3.33 -36.16
N ILE A 151 11.26 -4.60 -36.39
CA ILE A 151 11.68 -5.72 -35.56
C ILE A 151 12.89 -6.36 -36.23
N LYS A 152 13.97 -6.51 -35.47
CA LYS A 152 15.19 -7.18 -35.92
C LYS A 152 15.29 -8.55 -35.26
N ARG A 153 15.60 -9.55 -36.08
CA ARG A 153 15.88 -10.91 -35.64
C ARG A 153 17.25 -11.34 -36.14
N GLY A 154 18.19 -11.47 -35.20
CA GLY A 154 19.57 -11.82 -35.52
C GLY A 154 20.23 -10.86 -36.53
N ALA A 155 21.20 -11.37 -37.27
CA ALA A 155 22.08 -10.60 -38.16
C ALA A 155 21.47 -10.21 -39.53
N GLY A 156 20.22 -10.57 -39.85
CA GLY A 156 19.74 -10.37 -41.23
C GLY A 156 18.23 -10.41 -41.50
N ASP A 157 17.40 -10.74 -40.51
CA ASP A 157 15.94 -10.78 -40.72
C ASP A 157 15.31 -9.53 -40.10
N THR A 158 14.95 -8.57 -40.96
CA THR A 158 14.26 -7.34 -40.58
C THR A 158 12.81 -7.43 -41.01
N ARG A 159 11.90 -7.18 -40.07
CA ARG A 159 10.46 -7.30 -40.31
C ARG A 159 9.73 -6.08 -39.79
N LEU A 160 8.61 -5.77 -40.44
CA LEU A 160 7.74 -4.69 -40.00
C LEU A 160 6.91 -5.16 -38.80
N THR A 161 6.83 -4.32 -37.77
CA THR A 161 5.99 -4.55 -36.58
C THR A 161 4.53 -4.82 -36.95
N ARG A 162 4.04 -4.19 -38.04
CA ARG A 162 2.69 -4.39 -38.57
C ARG A 162 2.38 -5.84 -38.95
N ASN A 163 3.37 -6.60 -39.42
CA ASN A 163 3.17 -8.01 -39.80
C ASN A 163 3.31 -8.94 -38.60
N TRP A 164 3.93 -8.46 -37.52
CA TRP A 164 4.16 -9.21 -36.30
C TRP A 164 2.93 -9.18 -35.38
N ILE A 165 2.24 -8.04 -35.30
CA ILE A 165 0.97 -7.89 -34.58
C ILE A 165 -0.19 -8.28 -35.51
N ASP A 166 -0.93 -9.32 -35.13
CA ASP A 166 -2.09 -9.84 -35.87
C ASP A 166 -3.29 -10.12 -34.93
N ILE A 167 -4.38 -10.63 -35.50
CA ILE A 167 -5.62 -10.96 -34.75
C ILE A 167 -5.41 -12.01 -33.64
N LYS A 168 -4.34 -12.83 -33.71
CA LYS A 168 -4.01 -13.82 -32.68
C LYS A 168 -3.27 -13.21 -31.49
N THR A 169 -2.90 -11.93 -31.58
CA THR A 169 -2.13 -11.24 -30.55
C THR A 169 -3.02 -10.84 -29.38
N ARG A 170 -2.77 -11.41 -28.20
CA ARG A 170 -3.48 -11.05 -26.98
C ARG A 170 -2.84 -9.87 -26.27
N GLN A 171 -1.52 -9.91 -26.12
CA GLN A 171 -0.77 -8.89 -25.40
C GLN A 171 0.57 -8.64 -26.09
N VAL A 172 0.97 -7.37 -26.15
CA VAL A 172 2.29 -6.94 -26.60
C VAL A 172 2.98 -6.25 -25.44
N SER A 173 4.19 -6.68 -25.08
CA SER A 173 4.98 -6.04 -24.02
C SER A 173 6.34 -5.61 -24.55
N VAL A 174 6.72 -4.36 -24.31
CA VAL A 174 8.04 -3.83 -24.63
C VAL A 174 8.83 -3.69 -23.35
N ILE A 175 10.01 -4.30 -23.29
CA ILE A 175 10.92 -4.25 -22.15
C ILE A 175 12.17 -3.49 -22.55
N MET A 176 12.51 -2.47 -21.77
CA MET A 176 13.71 -1.65 -21.92
C MET A 176 14.45 -1.57 -20.58
N SER A 177 15.77 -1.51 -20.62
CA SER A 177 16.59 -1.40 -19.42
C SER A 177 17.53 -0.22 -19.53
N PHE A 178 17.46 0.68 -18.54
CA PHE A 178 18.26 1.88 -18.45
C PHE A 178 19.15 1.85 -17.21
N TYR A 179 20.34 2.39 -17.32
CA TYR A 179 21.26 2.60 -16.21
C TYR A 179 21.63 4.07 -16.11
N THR A 180 21.55 4.63 -14.90
CA THR A 180 22.00 5.98 -14.61
C THR A 180 23.27 5.90 -13.75
N PRO A 181 24.48 6.02 -14.34
CA PRO A 181 25.74 5.80 -13.64
C PRO A 181 25.93 6.72 -12.43
N THR A 182 25.51 7.99 -12.55
CA THR A 182 25.67 8.99 -11.49
C THR A 182 24.90 8.65 -10.21
N LEU A 183 23.80 7.89 -10.34
CA LEU A 183 22.97 7.48 -9.21
C LEU A 183 23.11 5.99 -8.87
N ARG A 184 23.83 5.22 -9.69
CA ARG A 184 23.93 3.76 -9.57
C ARG A 184 22.55 3.09 -9.50
N ILE A 185 21.66 3.51 -10.40
CA ILE A 185 20.28 3.00 -10.49
C ILE A 185 20.11 2.26 -11.81
N GLY A 186 19.64 1.02 -11.74
CA GLY A 186 19.09 0.30 -12.89
C GLY A 186 17.57 0.43 -12.91
N THR A 187 17.00 0.82 -14.03
CA THR A 187 15.55 0.95 -14.21
C THR A 187 15.10 0.03 -15.34
N LEU A 188 14.18 -0.86 -15.02
CA LEU A 188 13.47 -1.68 -15.99
C LEU A 188 12.16 -0.98 -16.34
N VAL A 189 11.96 -0.70 -17.62
CA VAL A 189 10.73 -0.13 -18.16
C VAL A 189 9.98 -1.23 -18.86
N THR A 190 8.75 -1.48 -18.43
CA THR A 190 7.86 -2.42 -19.11
C THR A 190 6.63 -1.68 -19.57
N ILE A 191 6.38 -1.67 -20.87
CA ILE A 191 5.16 -1.12 -21.47
C ILE A 191 4.33 -2.30 -21.94
N ARG A 192 3.09 -2.42 -21.48
CA ARG A 192 2.17 -3.50 -21.86
C ARG A 192 0.96 -2.93 -22.57
N PHE A 193 0.67 -3.50 -23.73
CA PHE A 193 -0.54 -3.26 -24.50
C PHE A 193 -1.38 -4.53 -24.43
N SER A 194 -2.55 -4.44 -23.80
CA SER A 194 -3.55 -5.52 -23.84
C SER A 194 -4.50 -5.28 -25.01
N LEU A 195 -4.62 -6.27 -25.90
CA LEU A 195 -5.49 -6.24 -27.08
C LEU A 195 -6.71 -7.16 -26.92
N GLU A 196 -6.85 -7.83 -25.77
CA GLU A 196 -7.97 -8.75 -25.48
C GLU A 196 -9.32 -8.03 -25.32
N GLN A 197 -9.28 -6.76 -24.97
CA GLN A 197 -10.47 -5.94 -24.73
C GLN A 197 -10.85 -5.15 -25.99
N GLU A 198 -12.12 -4.76 -26.12
CA GLU A 198 -12.62 -3.92 -27.23
C GLU A 198 -11.82 -2.62 -27.42
N ARG A 199 -11.18 -2.15 -26.34
CA ARG A 199 -10.23 -1.05 -26.35
C ARG A 199 -8.84 -1.53 -25.98
N ILE A 200 -7.84 -1.08 -26.73
CA ILE A 200 -6.43 -1.30 -26.38
C ILE A 200 -6.14 -0.55 -25.07
N VAL A 201 -5.73 -1.28 -24.03
CA VAL A 201 -5.31 -0.70 -22.76
C VAL A 201 -3.79 -0.73 -22.67
N SER A 202 -3.19 0.45 -22.60
CA SER A 202 -1.76 0.63 -22.38
C SER A 202 -1.46 0.84 -20.90
N THR A 203 -0.58 0.03 -20.33
CA THR A 203 -0.04 0.21 -18.98
C THR A 203 1.47 0.28 -19.04
N TYR A 204 2.10 1.08 -18.19
CA TYR A 204 3.56 1.15 -18.08
C TYR A 204 3.98 0.97 -16.63
N SER A 205 5.08 0.26 -16.41
CA SER A 205 5.73 0.13 -15.11
C SER A 205 7.20 0.53 -15.22
N LEU A 206 7.68 1.23 -14.19
CA LEU A 206 9.06 1.69 -14.04
C LEU A 206 9.60 1.09 -12.74
N ASP A 207 10.32 -0.02 -12.87
CA ASP A 207 10.88 -0.74 -11.73
C ASP A 207 12.36 -0.39 -11.58
N SER A 208 12.65 0.52 -10.64
CA SER A 208 14.01 0.98 -10.36
C SER A 208 14.62 0.24 -9.17
N VAL A 209 15.78 -0.38 -9.41
CA VAL A 209 16.63 -0.98 -8.38
C VAL A 209 17.71 0.01 -8.01
N HIS A 210 17.66 0.46 -6.75
CA HIS A 210 18.62 1.42 -6.20
C HIS A 210 19.67 0.71 -5.34
N SER A 211 20.94 0.99 -5.55
CA SER A 211 21.96 0.73 -4.53
C SER A 211 21.82 1.78 -3.44
N ILE A 212 21.19 1.43 -2.32
CA ILE A 212 21.13 2.33 -1.17
C ILE A 212 22.52 2.33 -0.53
N PRO A 213 23.24 3.46 -0.47
CA PRO A 213 24.53 3.50 0.20
C PRO A 213 24.35 3.13 1.68
N GLN A 214 25.27 2.34 2.23
CA GLN A 214 25.26 1.97 3.65
C GLN A 214 25.43 3.23 4.50
N GLN A 215 24.31 3.85 4.89
CA GLN A 215 24.33 4.87 5.91
C GLN A 215 24.45 4.17 7.26
N LEU A 216 25.63 4.25 7.87
CA LEU A 216 25.92 3.71 9.20
C LEU A 216 24.84 4.12 10.22
N LEU A 217 24.36 5.37 10.13
CA LEU A 217 23.29 5.92 10.96
C LEU A 217 21.96 5.16 10.84
N PHE A 218 21.59 4.72 9.63
CA PHE A 218 20.35 3.99 9.41
C PHE A 218 20.43 2.59 10.03
N HIS A 219 21.59 1.93 9.88
CA HIS A 219 21.83 0.62 10.46
C HIS A 219 21.85 0.67 12.00
N THR A 220 22.54 1.65 12.58
CA THR A 220 22.57 1.83 14.04
C THR A 220 21.17 2.15 14.58
N LEU A 221 20.39 2.99 13.90
CA LEU A 221 19.02 3.30 14.30
C LEU A 221 18.10 2.07 14.26
N ILE A 222 18.17 1.24 13.23
CA ILE A 222 17.41 -0.02 13.16
C ILE A 222 17.81 -0.97 14.29
N CYS A 223 19.10 -1.13 14.55
CA CYS A 223 19.58 -2.01 15.62
C CYS A 223 19.12 -1.51 17.00
N VAL A 224 19.18 -0.20 17.26
CA VAL A 224 18.68 0.41 18.50
C VAL A 224 17.17 0.20 18.64
N VAL A 225 16.38 0.45 17.60
CA VAL A 225 14.93 0.22 17.63
C VAL A 225 14.61 -1.25 17.86
N SER A 226 15.31 -2.17 17.19
CA SER A 226 15.13 -3.62 17.37
C SER A 226 15.45 -4.06 18.80
N PHE A 227 16.51 -3.51 19.39
CA PHE A 227 16.87 -3.77 20.80
C PHE A 227 15.79 -3.26 21.77
N LEU A 228 15.24 -2.07 21.54
CA LEU A 228 14.14 -1.53 22.35
C LEU A 228 12.88 -2.40 22.24
N VAL A 229 12.54 -2.90 21.04
CA VAL A 229 11.42 -3.81 20.83
C VAL A 229 11.66 -5.15 21.53
N LEU A 230 12.89 -5.68 21.52
CA LEU A 230 13.25 -6.91 22.23
C LEU A 230 13.05 -6.76 23.75
N ILE A 231 13.49 -5.64 24.33
CA ILE A 231 13.25 -5.33 25.76
C ILE A 231 11.74 -5.29 26.05
N ARG A 232 10.95 -4.64 25.17
CA ARG A 232 9.49 -4.58 25.31
C ARG A 232 8.84 -5.96 25.24
N LEU A 233 9.31 -6.82 24.34
CA LEU A 233 8.82 -8.19 24.18
C LEU A 233 9.15 -9.04 25.41
N ALA A 234 10.36 -8.94 25.95
CA ALA A 234 10.74 -9.60 27.20
C ALA A 234 9.88 -9.14 28.39
N ALA A 235 9.61 -7.83 28.47
CA ALA A 235 8.73 -7.28 29.50
C ALA A 235 7.27 -7.75 29.34
N ALA A 236 6.76 -7.87 28.11
CA ALA A 236 5.42 -8.39 27.84
C ALA A 236 5.31 -9.88 28.19
N PHE A 237 6.33 -10.68 27.84
CA PHE A 237 6.43 -12.09 28.21
C PHE A 237 6.42 -12.29 29.73
N TYR A 238 7.24 -11.51 30.45
CA TYR A 238 7.26 -11.54 31.91
C TYR A 238 5.89 -11.23 32.53
N ARG A 239 5.19 -10.21 32.00
CA ARG A 239 3.85 -9.82 32.48
C ARG A 239 2.78 -10.89 32.22
N LEU A 240 2.86 -11.60 31.09
CA LEU A 240 1.87 -12.61 30.70
C LEU A 240 2.08 -13.96 31.39
N PHE A 241 3.33 -14.43 31.50
CA PHE A 241 3.65 -15.80 31.91
C PHE A 241 4.25 -15.90 33.32
N LEU A 242 5.10 -14.96 33.73
CA LEU A 242 5.90 -15.07 34.95
C LEU A 242 5.34 -14.27 36.13
N ARG A 243 4.46 -13.29 35.87
CA ARG A 243 3.80 -12.54 36.94
C ARG A 243 2.86 -13.47 37.71
N LYS A 244 3.29 -13.85 38.92
CA LYS A 244 2.54 -14.66 39.88
C LYS A 244 1.11 -14.10 40.00
N ARG A 245 0.11 -14.96 39.77
CA ARG A 245 -1.32 -14.64 39.87
C ARG A 245 -1.61 -14.06 41.26
N SER A 246 -1.65 -12.75 41.39
CA SER A 246 -2.41 -12.14 42.48
C SER A 246 -3.89 -12.34 42.18
N ALA A 247 -4.63 -12.83 43.17
CA ALA A 247 -6.00 -13.32 43.09
C ALA A 247 -7.04 -12.20 42.96
N VAL A 248 -6.76 -11.12 42.23
CA VAL A 248 -7.73 -10.04 41.99
C VAL A 248 -8.52 -10.37 40.73
N LYS A 249 -9.77 -10.79 40.95
CA LYS A 249 -10.72 -11.32 39.96
C LYS A 249 -11.48 -10.14 39.30
N LYS A 250 -11.78 -10.30 38.00
CA LYS A 250 -12.84 -9.63 37.19
C LYS A 250 -12.60 -8.42 36.26
N ARG A 251 -11.43 -7.77 36.15
CA ARG A 251 -11.14 -6.84 35.00
C ARG A 251 -10.08 -7.36 34.01
N ILE A 252 -10.04 -8.69 33.88
CA ILE A 252 -8.92 -9.46 33.33
C ILE A 252 -8.95 -9.62 31.80
N GLY A 253 -10.07 -9.36 31.12
CA GLY A 253 -10.21 -9.61 29.68
C GLY A 253 -9.45 -8.62 28.79
N ILE A 254 -9.78 -7.33 28.91
CA ILE A 254 -9.34 -6.33 27.92
C ILE A 254 -7.86 -5.95 28.05
N THR A 255 -7.35 -5.85 29.28
CA THR A 255 -5.93 -5.56 29.54
C THR A 255 -5.02 -6.72 29.13
N ARG A 256 -5.46 -7.97 29.33
CA ARG A 256 -4.75 -9.15 28.82
C ARG A 256 -4.79 -9.24 27.31
N PHE A 257 -5.94 -8.98 26.69
CA PHE A 257 -6.07 -8.95 25.23
C PHE A 257 -5.05 -7.99 24.61
N TRP A 258 -4.97 -6.75 25.11
CA TRP A 258 -4.00 -5.79 24.60
C TRP A 258 -2.54 -6.17 24.86
N CYS A 259 -2.23 -6.83 25.99
CA CYS A 259 -0.88 -7.37 26.23
C CYS A 259 -0.51 -8.48 25.24
N ILE A 260 -1.46 -9.35 24.87
CA ILE A 260 -1.25 -10.41 23.86
C ILE A 260 -1.04 -9.78 22.49
N VAL A 261 -1.85 -8.78 22.12
CA VAL A 261 -1.70 -8.05 20.85
C VAL A 261 -0.34 -7.38 20.77
N ASP A 262 0.13 -6.72 21.83
CA ASP A 262 1.46 -6.07 21.86
C ASP A 262 2.60 -7.10 21.78
N PHE A 263 2.42 -8.27 22.39
CA PHE A 263 3.39 -9.36 22.30
C PHE A 263 3.47 -9.93 20.88
N LEU A 264 2.32 -10.20 20.25
CA LEU A 264 2.26 -10.68 18.86
C LEU A 264 2.82 -9.64 17.89
N LEU A 265 2.44 -8.37 18.03
CA LEU A 265 2.93 -7.28 17.19
C LEU A 265 4.47 -7.16 17.28
N GLY A 266 5.01 -7.27 18.50
CA GLY A 266 6.47 -7.29 18.73
C GLY A 266 7.17 -8.47 18.05
N ILE A 267 6.59 -9.68 18.08
CA ILE A 267 7.15 -10.85 17.38
C ILE A 267 7.17 -10.61 15.87
N VAL A 268 6.03 -10.18 15.30
CA VAL A 268 5.92 -9.95 13.85
C VAL A 268 6.89 -8.85 13.41
N PHE A 269 7.06 -7.79 14.21
CA PHE A 269 8.05 -6.75 13.95
C PHE A 269 9.48 -7.28 13.96
N MET A 270 9.86 -8.08 14.94
CA MET A 270 11.21 -8.66 15.01
C MET A 270 11.48 -9.63 13.85
N VAL A 271 10.49 -10.42 13.44
CA VAL A 271 10.61 -11.31 12.26
C VAL A 271 10.73 -10.48 10.99
N ALA A 272 9.92 -9.43 10.82
CA ALA A 272 9.95 -8.57 9.64
C ALA A 272 11.30 -7.82 9.54
N VAL A 273 11.75 -7.20 10.62
CA VAL A 273 13.06 -6.51 10.66
C VAL A 273 14.20 -7.49 10.52
N GLY A 274 14.13 -8.68 11.13
CA GLY A 274 15.12 -9.74 10.97
C GLY A 274 15.20 -10.24 9.52
N SER A 275 14.07 -10.46 8.86
CA SER A 275 14.03 -10.84 7.44
C SER A 275 14.56 -9.73 6.53
N MET A 276 14.24 -8.47 6.84
CA MET A 276 14.76 -7.32 6.12
C MET A 276 16.27 -7.18 6.35
N PHE A 277 16.75 -7.33 7.58
CA PHE A 277 18.16 -7.28 7.93
C PHE A 277 18.92 -8.41 7.25
N MET A 278 18.42 -9.64 7.28
CA MET A 278 19.04 -10.77 6.58
C MET A 278 19.04 -10.56 5.07
N SER A 279 17.94 -10.09 4.48
CA SER A 279 17.92 -9.77 3.04
C SER A 279 18.89 -8.64 2.69
N ARG A 280 19.07 -7.65 3.57
CA ARG A 280 20.01 -6.53 3.37
C ARG A 280 21.46 -6.87 3.69
N PHE A 281 21.69 -7.79 4.62
CA PHE A 281 23.02 -8.23 5.06
C PHE A 281 23.58 -9.28 4.10
N SER A 282 22.73 -10.21 3.65
CA SER A 282 23.07 -11.18 2.61
C SER A 282 23.29 -10.54 1.25
N LEU A 283 22.84 -9.29 1.06
CA LEU A 283 22.92 -8.55 -0.19
C LEU A 283 23.65 -7.23 0.11
N GLN A 284 24.97 -7.29 0.32
CA GLN A 284 25.80 -6.07 0.39
C GLN A 284 25.47 -5.21 -0.85
N GLY A 285 25.06 -3.95 -0.64
CA GLY A 285 24.29 -3.18 -1.63
C GLY A 285 24.97 -2.93 -2.99
N GLU A 286 26.28 -3.16 -3.08
CA GLU A 286 27.05 -3.11 -4.33
C GLU A 286 26.98 -4.43 -5.11
N GLU A 287 26.84 -5.57 -4.42
CA GLU A 287 26.72 -6.90 -5.02
C GLU A 287 25.32 -7.21 -5.53
N LEU A 288 24.25 -6.58 -5.04
CA LEU A 288 22.88 -6.84 -5.55
C LEU A 288 22.74 -6.37 -6.99
N PHE A 289 23.01 -5.08 -7.23
CA PHE A 289 22.94 -4.49 -8.57
C PHE A 289 23.95 -5.19 -9.49
N ASN A 290 25.20 -5.37 -9.03
CA ASN A 290 26.21 -6.05 -9.82
C ASN A 290 25.81 -7.49 -10.13
N THR A 291 25.32 -8.29 -9.18
CA THR A 291 24.95 -9.69 -9.45
C THR A 291 23.85 -9.82 -10.51
N TYR A 292 22.79 -9.01 -10.46
CA TYR A 292 21.66 -9.16 -11.39
C TYR A 292 21.85 -8.40 -12.70
N PHE A 293 22.34 -7.15 -12.67
CA PHE A 293 22.55 -6.39 -13.90
C PHE A 293 23.81 -6.83 -14.65
N THR A 294 24.84 -7.40 -13.99
CA THR A 294 25.96 -8.00 -14.74
C THR A 294 25.54 -9.24 -15.49
N LYS A 295 24.54 -10.02 -15.04
CA LYS A 295 23.98 -11.12 -15.83
C LYS A 295 23.43 -10.60 -17.16
N ILE A 296 22.71 -9.47 -17.16
CA ILE A 296 22.15 -8.84 -18.36
C ILE A 296 23.26 -8.26 -19.26
N ILE A 297 24.27 -7.62 -18.67
CA ILE A 297 25.39 -7.01 -19.41
C ILE A 297 26.29 -8.07 -20.06
N LYS A 298 26.50 -9.20 -19.37
CA LYS A 298 27.33 -10.32 -19.86
C LYS A 298 26.74 -11.04 -21.06
N ILE A 299 25.44 -10.87 -21.34
CA ILE A 299 24.83 -11.41 -22.55
C ILE A 299 25.46 -10.69 -23.75
N PRO A 300 26.11 -11.42 -24.68
CA PRO A 300 26.73 -10.80 -25.84
C PRO A 300 25.65 -10.44 -26.88
N TRP A 301 24.99 -9.30 -26.65
CA TRP A 301 23.89 -8.82 -27.50
C TRP A 301 24.31 -8.67 -28.97
N THR A 302 25.53 -8.18 -29.20
CA THR A 302 26.11 -7.90 -30.53
C THR A 302 26.72 -9.12 -31.23
N SER A 303 27.01 -10.21 -30.52
CA SER A 303 27.65 -11.37 -31.14
C SER A 303 26.67 -12.16 -31.99
N GLU A 304 26.99 -12.39 -33.26
CA GLU A 304 26.17 -13.22 -34.16
C GLU A 304 26.36 -14.72 -33.93
N ALA A 305 27.37 -15.12 -33.15
CA ALA A 305 27.73 -16.53 -32.95
C ALA A 305 26.70 -17.31 -32.12
N ILE A 306 25.88 -16.62 -31.32
CA ILE A 306 24.87 -17.24 -30.45
C ILE A 306 23.48 -17.01 -31.04
N ALA A 307 22.70 -18.08 -31.15
CA ALA A 307 21.32 -18.02 -31.62
C ALA A 307 20.49 -17.05 -30.75
N PRO A 308 19.60 -16.23 -31.35
CA PRO A 308 18.75 -15.28 -30.61
C PRO A 308 17.93 -15.94 -29.50
N GLU A 309 17.44 -17.17 -29.71
CA GLU A 309 16.64 -17.91 -28.74
C GLU A 309 17.38 -18.14 -27.41
N GLU A 310 18.68 -18.45 -27.48
CA GLU A 310 19.52 -18.68 -26.31
C GLU A 310 19.76 -17.38 -25.53
N LYS A 311 19.92 -16.25 -26.25
CA LYS A 311 20.04 -14.93 -25.64
C LYS A 311 18.75 -14.54 -24.89
N PHE A 312 17.58 -14.80 -25.49
CA PHE A 312 16.29 -14.56 -24.84
C PHE A 312 16.08 -15.45 -23.62
N ARG A 313 16.52 -16.71 -23.67
CA ARG A 313 16.45 -17.61 -22.50
C ARG A 313 17.25 -17.08 -21.32
N GLN A 314 18.51 -16.71 -21.53
CA GLN A 314 19.36 -16.13 -20.49
C GLN A 314 18.80 -14.79 -19.97
N PHE A 315 18.23 -14.00 -20.87
CA PHE A 315 17.57 -12.75 -20.52
C PHE A 315 16.33 -12.95 -19.65
N PHE A 316 15.45 -13.89 -20.01
CA PHE A 316 14.25 -14.19 -19.23
C PHE A 316 14.56 -14.77 -17.86
N GLU A 317 15.60 -15.61 -17.75
CA GLU A 317 16.10 -16.07 -16.46
C GLU A 317 16.57 -14.90 -15.59
N ALA A 318 17.36 -13.98 -16.16
CA ALA A 318 17.82 -12.79 -15.44
C ALA A 318 16.67 -11.84 -15.03
N LEU A 319 15.66 -11.67 -15.89
CA LEU A 319 14.47 -10.87 -15.56
C LEU A 319 13.61 -11.55 -14.48
N GLN A 320 13.46 -12.87 -14.53
CA GLN A 320 12.69 -13.62 -13.54
C GLN A 320 13.35 -13.51 -12.16
N ASP A 321 14.67 -13.61 -12.09
CA ASP A 321 15.45 -13.36 -10.87
C ASP A 321 15.19 -11.95 -10.31
N ILE A 322 15.25 -10.93 -11.17
CA ILE A 322 14.98 -9.52 -10.78
C ILE A 322 13.54 -9.36 -10.29
N TRP A 323 12.57 -9.99 -10.95
CA TRP A 323 11.16 -9.92 -10.59
C TRP A 323 10.90 -10.56 -9.22
N GLN A 324 11.47 -11.74 -8.97
CA GLN A 324 11.37 -12.42 -7.67
C GLN A 324 11.96 -11.56 -6.54
N LEU A 325 13.15 -11.00 -6.76
CA LEU A 325 13.77 -10.08 -5.81
C LEU A 325 12.90 -8.84 -5.55
N THR A 326 12.41 -8.21 -6.62
CA THR A 326 11.58 -7.00 -6.53
C THR A 326 10.29 -7.29 -5.77
N ASN A 327 9.66 -8.43 -6.00
CA ASN A 327 8.47 -8.85 -5.27
C ASN A 327 8.75 -9.12 -3.78
N ILE A 328 9.83 -9.81 -3.44
CA ILE A 328 10.21 -10.03 -2.04
C ILE A 328 10.46 -8.68 -1.34
N LEU A 329 11.11 -7.73 -2.02
CA LEU A 329 11.31 -6.38 -1.51
C LEU A 329 10.00 -5.59 -1.38
N LEU A 330 9.07 -5.72 -2.33
CA LEU A 330 7.77 -5.05 -2.29
C LEU A 330 6.90 -5.60 -1.14
N VAL A 331 6.82 -6.92 -1.02
CA VAL A 331 6.06 -7.60 0.05
C VAL A 331 6.65 -7.25 1.42
N SER A 332 7.97 -7.31 1.58
CA SER A 332 8.61 -6.94 2.86
C SER A 332 8.39 -5.47 3.22
N LYS A 333 8.50 -4.54 2.27
CA LYS A 333 8.17 -3.11 2.48
C LYS A 333 6.70 -2.92 2.88
N THR A 334 5.79 -3.63 2.22
CA THR A 334 4.34 -3.56 2.51
C THR A 334 4.04 -4.07 3.91
N ILE A 335 4.64 -5.19 4.32
CA ILE A 335 4.50 -5.73 5.69
C ILE A 335 5.03 -4.73 6.73
N VAL A 336 6.21 -4.16 6.50
CA VAL A 336 6.79 -3.15 7.40
C VAL A 336 5.91 -1.90 7.48
N ALA A 337 5.36 -1.43 6.36
CA ALA A 337 4.44 -0.29 6.34
C ALA A 337 3.16 -0.57 7.15
N ILE A 338 2.55 -1.74 6.98
CA ILE A 338 1.37 -2.16 7.77
C ILE A 338 1.72 -2.18 9.27
N LEU A 339 2.88 -2.74 9.65
CA LEU A 339 3.33 -2.75 11.04
C LEU A 339 3.51 -1.33 11.59
N LEU A 340 4.10 -0.41 10.82
CA LEU A 340 4.26 0.98 11.22
C LEU A 340 2.90 1.67 11.44
N TYR A 341 1.91 1.41 10.59
CA TYR A 341 0.54 1.91 10.81
C TYR A 341 -0.11 1.33 12.07
N LEU A 342 0.10 0.04 12.35
CA LEU A 342 -0.39 -0.58 13.60
C LEU A 342 0.28 0.04 14.83
N TYR A 343 1.59 0.30 14.78
CA TYR A 343 2.29 1.01 15.85
C TYR A 343 1.85 2.46 15.99
N PHE A 344 1.56 3.14 14.88
CA PHE A 344 0.99 4.48 14.92
C PHE A 344 -0.36 4.47 15.65
N ALA A 345 -1.26 3.55 15.30
CA ALA A 345 -2.54 3.38 16.00
C ALA A 345 -2.33 3.08 17.50
N ARG A 346 -1.32 2.27 17.86
CA ARG A 346 -0.95 2.02 19.26
C ARG A 346 -0.49 3.28 19.99
N ILE A 347 0.33 4.10 19.35
CA ILE A 347 0.78 5.37 19.94
C ILE A 347 -0.43 6.29 20.18
N CYS A 348 -1.38 6.37 19.24
CA CYS A 348 -2.63 7.13 19.44
C CYS A 348 -3.41 6.66 20.67
N VAL A 349 -3.47 5.35 20.94
CA VAL A 349 -4.10 4.82 22.15
C VAL A 349 -3.30 5.18 23.41
N TYR A 350 -1.97 5.08 23.39
CA TYR A 350 -1.14 5.43 24.56
C TYR A 350 -1.18 6.92 24.91
N MET A 351 -1.49 7.80 23.97
CA MET A 351 -1.70 9.22 24.24
C MET A 351 -2.87 9.47 25.21
N SER A 352 -3.74 8.48 25.48
CA SER A 352 -4.77 8.56 26.53
C SER A 352 -4.20 8.63 27.95
N ALA A 353 -2.88 8.51 28.14
CA ALA A 353 -2.24 8.71 29.44
C ALA A 353 -2.30 10.17 29.89
N HIS A 354 -2.42 11.13 28.97
CA HIS A 354 -2.53 12.55 29.31
C HIS A 354 -4.01 12.96 29.41
N PRO A 355 -4.49 13.56 30.51
CA PRO A 355 -5.91 13.89 30.72
C PRO A 355 -6.56 14.65 29.58
N ARG A 356 -5.88 15.68 29.04
CA ARG A 356 -6.40 16.49 27.92
C ARG A 356 -6.50 15.72 26.60
N VAL A 357 -5.61 14.75 26.37
CA VAL A 357 -5.62 13.94 25.13
C VAL A 357 -6.51 12.70 25.29
N ALA A 358 -6.73 12.27 26.54
CA ALA A 358 -7.66 11.19 26.87
C ALA A 358 -9.11 11.52 26.51
N VAL A 359 -9.52 12.81 26.50
CA VAL A 359 -10.85 13.24 26.03
C VAL A 359 -11.12 12.69 24.63
N LEU A 360 -10.15 12.82 23.70
CA LEU A 360 -10.31 12.39 22.31
C LEU A 360 -10.46 10.87 22.21
N VAL A 361 -9.61 10.11 22.91
CA VAL A 361 -9.67 8.64 22.90
C VAL A 361 -10.97 8.15 23.54
N ARG A 362 -11.42 8.77 24.64
CA ARG A 362 -12.69 8.44 25.29
C ARG A 362 -13.88 8.78 24.41
N THR A 363 -13.84 9.92 23.71
CA THR A 363 -14.87 10.30 22.72
C THR A 363 -15.00 9.23 21.66
N CYS A 364 -13.89 8.75 21.07
CA CYS A 364 -13.92 7.68 20.08
C CYS A 364 -14.49 6.36 20.63
N VAL A 365 -14.16 5.99 21.86
CA VAL A 365 -14.69 4.77 22.50
C VAL A 365 -16.19 4.90 22.76
N LEU A 366 -16.65 6.03 23.30
CA LEU A 366 -18.07 6.29 23.57
C LEU A 366 -18.89 6.41 22.28
N ALA A 367 -18.32 7.00 21.23
CA ALA A 367 -18.96 7.14 19.93
C ALA A 367 -18.94 5.87 19.08
N SER A 368 -18.11 4.88 19.41
CA SER A 368 -17.87 3.71 18.55
C SER A 368 -19.15 2.96 18.14
N ASN A 369 -20.10 2.76 19.06
CA ASN A 369 -21.35 2.07 18.77
C ASN A 369 -22.26 2.88 17.83
N ASP A 370 -22.42 4.17 18.13
CA ASP A 370 -23.29 5.07 17.36
C ASP A 370 -22.70 5.33 15.97
N LEU A 371 -21.37 5.50 15.89
CA LEU A 371 -20.62 5.59 14.64
C LEU A 371 -20.70 4.30 13.82
N PHE A 372 -20.71 3.12 14.44
CA PHE A 372 -20.83 1.85 13.72
C PHE A 372 -22.21 1.73 13.04
N HIS A 373 -23.29 2.05 13.76
CA HIS A 373 -24.64 2.07 13.18
C HIS A 373 -24.77 3.11 12.07
N PHE A 374 -24.25 4.32 12.29
CA PHE A 374 -24.19 5.36 11.26
C PHE A 374 -23.41 4.89 10.02
N LEU A 375 -22.22 4.31 10.21
CA LEU A 375 -21.37 3.84 9.11
C LEU A 375 -22.07 2.77 8.26
N LEU A 376 -22.86 1.88 8.88
CA LEU A 376 -23.64 0.88 8.15
C LEU A 376 -24.66 1.55 7.23
N THR A 377 -25.42 2.53 7.75
CA THR A 377 -26.39 3.28 6.93
C THR A 377 -25.72 4.12 5.85
N PHE A 378 -24.59 4.75 6.17
CA PHE A 378 -23.77 5.51 5.22
C PHE A 378 -23.30 4.63 4.08
N LEU A 379 -22.68 3.47 4.38
CA LEU A 379 -22.13 2.57 3.38
C LEU A 379 -23.23 1.99 2.48
N MET A 380 -24.40 1.68 3.04
CA MET A 380 -25.54 1.21 2.27
C MET A 380 -26.00 2.24 1.23
N LEU A 381 -26.23 3.49 1.65
CA LEU A 381 -26.62 4.58 0.73
C LEU A 381 -25.52 4.91 -0.28
N TYR A 382 -24.26 4.90 0.18
CA TYR A 382 -23.09 5.15 -0.66
C TYR A 382 -22.97 4.13 -1.79
N ILE A 383 -23.11 2.83 -1.48
CA ILE A 383 -23.07 1.75 -2.48
C ILE A 383 -24.25 1.85 -3.45
N ILE A 384 -25.47 2.14 -2.98
CA ILE A 384 -26.64 2.29 -3.85
C ILE A 384 -26.43 3.43 -4.86
N LEU A 385 -25.91 4.58 -4.39
CA LEU A 385 -25.57 5.69 -5.28
C LEU A 385 -24.46 5.29 -6.27
N ALA A 386 -23.52 4.44 -5.88
CA ALA A 386 -22.46 3.95 -6.77
C ALA A 386 -23.04 3.09 -7.89
N PHE A 387 -24.01 2.22 -7.56
CA PHE A 387 -24.74 1.44 -8.56
C PHE A 387 -25.52 2.33 -9.52
N ILE A 388 -26.19 3.37 -9.02
CA ILE A 388 -26.89 4.34 -9.88
C ILE A 388 -25.90 5.01 -10.83
N GLY A 389 -24.75 5.47 -10.33
CA GLY A 389 -23.70 6.06 -11.15
C GLY A 389 -23.17 5.11 -12.22
N TYR A 390 -22.90 3.86 -11.85
CA TYR A 390 -22.44 2.81 -12.77
C TYR A 390 -23.47 2.51 -13.87
N PHE A 391 -24.73 2.26 -13.51
CA PHE A 391 -25.76 1.90 -14.49
C PHE A 391 -26.17 3.06 -15.39
N GLN A 392 -26.19 4.29 -14.86
CA GLN A 392 -26.60 5.46 -15.63
C GLN A 392 -25.48 5.98 -16.53
N PHE A 393 -24.23 6.00 -16.05
CA PHE A 393 -23.12 6.70 -16.70
C PHE A 393 -21.97 5.80 -17.17
N GLY A 394 -21.95 4.53 -16.79
CA GLY A 394 -20.81 3.64 -17.01
C GLY A 394 -20.48 3.35 -18.48
N MET A 395 -21.46 3.50 -19.39
CA MET A 395 -21.22 3.34 -20.83
C MET A 395 -20.58 4.57 -21.48
N HIS A 396 -20.82 5.77 -20.92
CA HIS A 396 -20.42 7.04 -21.53
C HIS A 396 -19.15 7.60 -20.90
N PHE A 397 -18.94 7.35 -19.61
CA PHE A 397 -17.85 7.95 -18.85
C PHE A 397 -16.96 6.88 -18.24
N PHE A 398 -15.66 6.95 -18.56
CA PHE A 398 -14.66 6.02 -18.01
C PHE A 398 -14.60 6.05 -16.48
N THR A 399 -14.86 7.22 -15.89
CA THR A 399 -14.95 7.48 -14.46
C THR A 399 -16.00 6.62 -13.73
N PHE A 400 -17.04 6.15 -14.46
CA PHE A 400 -18.08 5.26 -13.95
C PHE A 400 -18.06 3.87 -14.62
N SER A 401 -16.97 3.51 -15.31
CA SER A 401 -16.88 2.28 -16.11
C SER A 401 -16.97 0.98 -15.33
N SER A 402 -16.68 1.00 -14.03
CA SER A 402 -16.84 -0.13 -13.12
C SER A 402 -17.42 0.34 -11.80
N ILE A 403 -17.98 -0.59 -11.02
CA ILE A 403 -18.49 -0.28 -9.67
C ILE A 403 -17.36 0.22 -8.77
N ALA A 404 -16.15 -0.35 -8.89
CA ALA A 404 -14.99 0.08 -8.12
C ALA A 404 -14.55 1.51 -8.48
N GLU A 405 -14.49 1.84 -9.78
CA GLU A 405 -14.20 3.20 -10.24
C GLU A 405 -15.30 4.18 -9.85
N SER A 406 -16.57 3.75 -9.84
CA SER A 406 -17.69 4.57 -9.39
C SER A 406 -17.59 4.90 -7.90
N LEU A 407 -17.24 3.91 -7.05
CA LEU A 407 -16.99 4.11 -5.62
C LEU A 407 -15.79 5.02 -5.36
N MET A 408 -14.71 4.86 -6.14
CA MET A 408 -13.52 5.72 -6.05
C MET A 408 -13.85 7.16 -6.46
N THR A 409 -14.66 7.34 -7.50
CA THR A 409 -15.10 8.66 -7.96
C THR A 409 -16.00 9.34 -6.94
N GLN A 410 -16.93 8.61 -6.33
CA GLN A 410 -17.72 9.15 -5.23
C GLN A 410 -16.85 9.56 -4.04
N PHE A 411 -15.77 8.83 -3.76
CA PHE A 411 -14.85 9.18 -2.68
C PHE A 411 -14.08 10.46 -3.01
N LYS A 412 -13.60 10.56 -4.26
CA LYS A 412 -12.99 11.78 -4.81
C LYS A 412 -13.93 12.98 -4.67
N MET A 413 -15.22 12.81 -4.95
CA MET A 413 -16.22 13.86 -4.79
C MET A 413 -16.50 14.21 -3.32
N LEU A 414 -16.53 13.21 -2.43
CA LEU A 414 -16.68 13.44 -0.99
C LEU A 414 -15.54 14.29 -0.43
N VAL A 415 -14.31 14.09 -0.93
CA VAL A 415 -13.13 14.89 -0.57
C VAL A 415 -13.16 16.29 -1.21
N GLY A 416 -14.00 16.50 -2.24
CA GLY A 416 -14.15 17.79 -2.93
C GLY A 416 -13.39 17.89 -4.25
N SER A 417 -12.86 16.79 -4.78
CA SER A 417 -12.30 16.73 -6.14
C SER A 417 -13.38 16.33 -7.14
N TRP A 418 -13.63 17.23 -8.10
CA TRP A 418 -14.67 17.06 -9.11
C TRP A 418 -14.08 16.50 -10.41
N PRO A 419 -14.68 15.46 -11.00
CA PRO A 419 -14.25 14.94 -12.31
C PRO A 419 -14.33 16.03 -13.39
N ALA A 420 -13.35 16.05 -14.31
CA ALA A 420 -13.34 16.99 -15.44
C ALA A 420 -14.50 16.72 -16.42
N GLU A 421 -15.06 15.51 -16.38
CA GLU A 421 -16.23 15.14 -17.18
C GLU A 421 -17.46 15.98 -16.81
N ILE A 422 -17.56 16.49 -15.58
CA ILE A 422 -18.66 17.36 -15.14
C ILE A 422 -18.59 18.72 -15.84
N THR A 423 -17.39 19.30 -15.95
CA THR A 423 -17.22 20.63 -16.54
C THR A 423 -17.37 20.63 -18.05
N ASN A 424 -17.13 19.48 -18.69
CA ASN A 424 -17.06 19.36 -20.14
C ASN A 424 -18.31 18.74 -20.77
N SER A 425 -19.22 18.14 -19.98
CA SER A 425 -20.44 17.51 -20.48
C SER A 425 -21.69 18.32 -20.13
N ASN A 426 -22.61 18.45 -21.10
CA ASN A 426 -23.92 19.11 -20.91
C ASN A 426 -25.02 18.11 -20.48
N ASP A 427 -24.64 16.98 -19.87
CA ASP A 427 -25.63 15.97 -19.48
C ASP A 427 -26.39 16.41 -18.22
N SER A 428 -27.66 16.77 -18.40
CA SER A 428 -28.55 17.17 -17.31
C SER A 428 -28.74 16.10 -16.24
N ALA A 429 -28.74 14.81 -16.62
CA ALA A 429 -28.91 13.71 -15.66
C ALA A 429 -27.69 13.59 -14.74
N LEU A 430 -26.50 13.84 -15.29
CA LEU A 430 -25.25 13.84 -14.56
C LEU A 430 -25.21 14.96 -13.52
N ILE A 431 -25.64 16.18 -13.88
CA ILE A 431 -25.74 17.31 -12.95
C ILE A 431 -26.71 16.99 -11.81
N VAL A 432 -27.89 16.43 -12.12
CA VAL A 432 -28.88 16.06 -11.10
C VAL A 432 -28.33 15.01 -10.15
N TYR A 433 -27.63 13.99 -10.66
CA TYR A 433 -26.98 12.98 -9.83
C TYR A 433 -25.99 13.60 -8.84
N PHE A 434 -25.14 14.54 -9.29
CA PHE A 434 -24.19 15.21 -8.38
C PHE A 434 -24.86 16.09 -7.34
N VAL A 435 -25.92 16.81 -7.70
CA VAL A 435 -26.69 17.61 -6.75
C VAL A 435 -27.30 16.73 -5.67
N ILE A 436 -27.88 15.58 -6.05
CA ILE A 436 -28.42 14.60 -5.10
C ILE A 436 -27.31 14.04 -4.21
N PHE A 437 -26.16 13.67 -4.78
CA PHE A 437 -25.01 13.19 -4.02
C PHE A 437 -24.52 14.24 -3.00
N ALA A 438 -24.36 15.50 -3.41
CA ALA A 438 -23.93 16.57 -2.54
C ALA A 438 -24.94 16.82 -1.41
N LEU A 439 -26.25 16.87 -1.72
CA LEU A 439 -27.30 17.07 -0.73
C LEU A 439 -27.33 15.93 0.29
N VAL A 440 -27.40 14.68 -0.17
CA VAL A 440 -27.57 13.52 0.70
C VAL A 440 -26.27 13.19 1.44
N VAL A 441 -25.16 13.04 0.74
CA VAL A 441 -23.92 12.51 1.32
C VAL A 441 -23.12 13.60 2.04
N VAL A 442 -22.95 14.77 1.40
CA VAL A 442 -22.15 15.86 1.99
C VAL A 442 -22.96 16.64 3.00
N PHE A 443 -24.15 17.14 2.66
CA PHE A 443 -24.90 18.01 3.57
C PHE A 443 -25.66 17.27 4.67
N ILE A 444 -26.21 16.08 4.41
CA ILE A 444 -26.96 15.34 5.44
C ILE A 444 -26.04 14.37 6.19
N LEU A 445 -25.44 13.39 5.50
CA LEU A 445 -24.72 12.32 6.18
C LEU A 445 -23.44 12.80 6.88
N LEU A 446 -22.62 13.65 6.25
CA LEU A 446 -21.40 14.16 6.89
C LEU A 446 -21.70 15.03 8.12
N ASN A 447 -22.75 15.85 8.05
CA ASN A 447 -23.16 16.67 9.20
C ASN A 447 -23.72 15.82 10.35
N PHE A 448 -24.42 14.72 10.04
CA PHE A 448 -24.86 13.77 11.06
C PHE A 448 -23.68 13.05 11.73
N PHE A 449 -22.65 12.67 10.96
CA PHE A 449 -21.39 12.15 11.51
C PHE A 449 -20.75 13.12 12.50
N VAL A 450 -20.66 14.40 12.14
CA VAL A 450 -20.09 15.44 13.01
C VAL A 450 -20.95 15.63 14.27
N ALA A 451 -22.28 15.63 14.14
CA ALA A 451 -23.18 15.78 15.28
C ALA A 451 -23.01 14.66 16.32
N ILE A 452 -22.90 13.40 15.88
CA ILE A 452 -22.64 12.26 16.79
C ILE A 452 -21.32 12.46 17.55
N ILE A 453 -20.26 12.91 16.87
CA ILE A 453 -18.96 13.12 17.51
C ILE A 453 -19.04 14.24 18.55
N ILE A 454 -19.72 15.35 18.25
CA ILE A 454 -19.86 16.49 19.17
C ILE A 454 -20.61 16.06 20.44
N GLU A 455 -21.73 15.35 20.30
CA GLU A 455 -22.50 14.86 21.45
C GLU A 455 -21.64 13.99 22.40
N LYS A 456 -20.87 13.05 21.83
CA LYS A 456 -20.01 12.16 22.64
C LYS A 456 -18.77 12.87 23.18
N TYR A 457 -18.29 13.90 22.49
CA TYR A 457 -17.20 14.72 22.96
C TYR A 457 -17.60 15.47 24.22
N ASP A 458 -18.79 16.09 24.22
CA ASP A 458 -19.31 16.78 25.40
C ASP A 458 -19.51 15.80 26.56
N MET A 459 -20.07 14.62 26.30
CA MET A 459 -20.19 13.57 27.32
C MET A 459 -18.83 13.15 27.90
N ALA A 460 -17.81 12.97 27.07
CA ALA A 460 -16.46 12.60 27.51
C ALA A 460 -15.80 13.71 28.35
N LYS A 461 -16.05 14.97 27.99
CA LYS A 461 -15.58 16.14 28.72
C LYS A 461 -16.24 16.24 30.10
N TYR A 462 -17.56 16.10 30.19
CA TYR A 462 -18.28 16.09 31.48
C TYR A 462 -17.78 14.99 32.42
N GLN A 463 -17.50 13.79 31.90
CA GLN A 463 -16.94 12.70 32.71
C GLN A 463 -15.55 13.01 33.24
N LEU A 464 -14.73 13.76 32.50
CA LEU A 464 -13.38 14.13 32.90
C LEU A 464 -13.37 15.29 33.91
N GLU A 465 -14.23 16.29 33.74
CA GLU A 465 -14.38 17.39 34.70
C GLU A 465 -14.87 16.90 36.08
N GLY A 466 -15.67 15.82 36.10
CA GLY A 466 -16.08 15.16 37.36
C GLY A 466 -14.97 14.37 38.07
N MET A 467 -13.83 14.13 37.41
CA MET A 467 -12.64 13.56 38.05
C MET A 467 -11.76 14.72 38.53
N GLU A 468 -11.80 15.03 39.83
CA GLU A 468 -11.06 16.14 40.48
C GLU A 468 -9.50 16.07 40.37
N CYS A 469 -8.95 15.31 39.42
CA CYS A 469 -7.52 15.19 39.17
C CYS A 469 -6.91 16.38 38.40
N GLU A 470 -7.71 17.34 37.93
CA GLU A 470 -7.21 18.55 37.27
C GLU A 470 -6.97 19.69 38.27
N VAL A 471 -5.91 19.61 39.07
CA VAL A 471 -5.48 20.79 39.86
C VAL A 471 -4.08 21.27 39.48
N ASN A 472 -3.19 20.42 38.94
CA ASN A 472 -1.77 20.77 38.79
C ASN A 472 -1.22 20.67 37.36
N ASN A 473 -0.16 21.44 37.10
CA ASN A 473 0.60 21.40 35.84
C ASN A 473 1.28 20.02 35.65
N ILE A 474 1.41 19.57 34.39
CA ILE A 474 2.04 18.27 34.01
C ILE A 474 3.39 18.02 34.68
N LEU A 475 4.17 19.09 34.88
CA LEU A 475 5.48 19.01 35.53
C LEU A 475 5.34 18.68 37.01
N VAL A 476 4.39 19.30 37.70
CA VAL A 476 4.12 19.06 39.13
C VAL A 476 3.63 17.63 39.34
N ASP A 477 2.70 17.15 38.52
CA ASP A 477 2.24 15.76 38.59
C ASP A 477 3.36 14.75 38.29
N SER A 478 4.24 15.05 37.33
CA SER A 478 5.39 14.20 37.03
C SER A 478 6.40 14.17 38.18
N PHE A 479 6.65 15.32 38.81
CA PHE A 479 7.50 15.41 40.01
C PHE A 479 6.87 14.71 41.22
N ASP A 480 5.56 14.86 41.43
CA ASP A 480 4.82 14.18 42.49
C ASP A 480 4.79 12.66 42.29
N LEU A 481 4.71 12.18 41.05
CA LEU A 481 4.85 10.75 40.74
C LEU A 481 6.24 10.21 41.12
N ILE A 482 7.30 10.98 40.85
CA ILE A 482 8.67 10.60 41.22
C ILE A 482 8.82 10.60 42.74
N ILE A 483 8.39 11.67 43.42
CA ILE A 483 8.45 11.83 44.87
C ILE A 483 7.63 10.73 45.57
N GLN A 484 6.42 10.43 45.08
CA GLN A 484 5.61 9.33 45.59
C GLN A 484 6.26 7.96 45.35
N SER A 485 6.94 7.73 44.23
CA SER A 485 7.63 6.45 44.00
C SER A 485 8.80 6.27 44.98
N LEU A 486 9.53 7.35 45.28
CA LEU A 486 10.62 7.37 46.25
C LEU A 486 10.09 7.21 47.67
N ALA A 487 9.01 7.90 48.03
CA ALA A 487 8.35 7.81 49.32
C ALA A 487 7.73 6.42 49.55
N ALA A 488 7.09 5.83 48.53
CA ALA A 488 6.53 4.48 48.59
C ALA A 488 7.61 3.42 48.80
N THR A 489 8.76 3.58 48.14
CA THR A 489 9.92 2.69 48.30
C THR A 489 10.54 2.83 49.68
N ARG A 490 10.68 4.08 50.17
CA ARG A 490 11.19 4.38 51.52
C ARG A 490 10.27 3.87 52.63
N ASN A 491 8.97 4.02 52.45
CA ASN A 491 7.96 3.73 53.49
C ASN A 491 7.29 2.35 53.33
N ARG A 492 7.76 1.51 52.38
CA ARG A 492 7.21 0.18 52.06
C ARG A 492 5.68 0.19 51.86
N TRP A 493 5.19 1.15 51.09
CA TRP A 493 3.76 1.21 50.76
C TRP A 493 3.35 0.02 49.88
N PRO A 494 2.11 -0.48 50.01
CA PRO A 494 1.61 -1.56 49.17
C PRO A 494 1.63 -1.15 47.69
N PRO A 495 1.81 -2.10 46.76
CA PRO A 495 1.86 -1.81 45.33
C PRO A 495 0.55 -1.15 44.87
N ARG A 496 0.65 -0.08 44.08
CA ARG A 496 -0.49 0.68 43.52
C ARG A 496 -1.68 -0.17 43.02
N PRO A 497 -1.51 -1.28 42.27
CA PRO A 497 -2.66 -2.08 41.84
C PRO A 497 -3.47 -2.71 42.98
N GLU A 498 -2.88 -2.93 44.15
CA GLU A 498 -3.60 -3.42 45.33
C GLU A 498 -4.39 -2.30 45.99
N VAL A 499 -3.80 -1.10 46.07
CA VAL A 499 -4.50 0.10 46.57
C VAL A 499 -5.69 0.47 45.68
N ILE A 500 -5.53 0.38 44.35
CA ILE A 500 -6.61 0.64 43.39
C ILE A 500 -7.72 -0.40 43.52
N ALA A 501 -7.37 -1.69 43.68
CA ALA A 501 -8.36 -2.75 43.86
C ALA A 501 -9.19 -2.54 45.14
N GLU A 502 -8.53 -2.16 46.24
CA GLU A 502 -9.21 -1.87 47.50
C GLU A 502 -10.09 -0.62 47.42
N LEU A 503 -9.62 0.44 46.75
CA LEU A 503 -10.42 1.66 46.51
C LEU A 503 -11.65 1.38 45.65
N GLU A 504 -11.51 0.50 44.65
CA GLU A 504 -12.62 0.09 43.79
C GLU A 504 -13.64 -0.78 44.55
N ASP A 505 -13.19 -1.67 45.44
CA ASP A 505 -14.09 -2.44 46.31
C ASP A 505 -14.82 -1.53 47.31
N MET A 506 -14.17 -0.48 47.81
CA MET A 506 -14.81 0.52 48.68
C MET A 506 -15.82 1.42 47.93
N ASP A 507 -15.64 1.65 46.62
CA ASP A 507 -16.57 2.44 45.79
C ASP A 507 -17.85 1.64 45.49
N ILE A 508 -17.74 0.31 45.33
CA ILE A 508 -18.88 -0.60 45.11
C ILE A 508 -19.81 -0.67 46.33
N ASP A 509 -19.26 -0.57 47.55
CA ASP A 509 -20.05 -0.54 48.79
C ASP A 509 -20.56 0.89 49.13
N GLY A 510 -20.07 1.91 48.42
CA GLY A 510 -20.31 3.34 48.66
C GLY A 510 -21.60 3.91 48.07
N ASP A 511 -22.29 3.20 47.17
CA ASP A 511 -23.58 3.62 46.58
C ASP A 511 -24.77 3.51 47.57
N THR A 512 -24.54 3.70 48.87
CA THR A 512 -25.59 4.07 49.81
C THR A 512 -25.73 5.59 49.80
N VAL A 513 -26.71 6.04 49.02
CA VAL A 513 -27.23 7.41 48.99
C VAL A 513 -27.26 7.98 50.42
N ILE A 514 -26.37 8.91 50.72
CA ILE A 514 -26.46 9.75 51.92
C ILE A 514 -27.59 10.74 51.67
N THR A 515 -28.84 10.29 51.84
CA THR A 515 -29.95 11.23 52.03
C THR A 515 -29.80 11.84 53.41
N ALA A 516 -29.48 13.12 53.43
CA ALA A 516 -29.56 13.97 54.60
C ALA A 516 -31.00 14.01 55.13
N THR A 517 -31.35 13.09 56.03
CA THR A 517 -32.38 13.29 57.07
C THR A 517 -32.20 12.22 58.14
N GLY A 518 -31.99 12.65 59.38
CA GLY A 518 -31.86 11.74 60.52
C GLY A 518 -33.17 11.01 60.79
N ARG A 519 -33.20 9.70 60.49
CA ARG A 519 -33.96 8.68 61.23
C ARG A 519 -33.65 7.29 60.70
N THR A 520 -33.01 6.47 61.53
CA THR A 520 -32.84 5.04 61.30
C THR A 520 -34.18 4.34 61.45
N THR A 521 -34.69 3.73 60.38
CA THR A 521 -35.71 2.68 60.46
C THR A 521 -35.18 1.41 59.82
N ARG A 522 -35.25 0.33 60.60
CA ARG A 522 -34.77 -1.01 60.28
C ARG A 522 -35.86 -1.73 59.50
N ALA A 523 -35.64 -1.99 58.21
CA ALA A 523 -36.53 -2.86 57.43
C ALA A 523 -36.08 -4.32 57.60
N SER A 524 -36.90 -5.09 58.31
CA SER A 524 -36.82 -6.55 58.40
C SER A 524 -37.18 -7.20 57.07
N ARG A 525 -36.40 -8.19 56.63
CA ARG A 525 -36.95 -9.29 55.84
C ARG A 525 -36.34 -10.62 56.29
N THR A 526 -37.26 -11.47 56.71
CA THR A 526 -37.15 -12.78 57.32
C THR A 526 -37.07 -13.92 56.29
N GLY A 527 -36.32 -14.97 56.63
CA GLY A 527 -36.39 -16.33 56.06
C GLY A 527 -35.16 -16.72 55.24
N ARG A 528 -34.45 -17.82 55.47
CA ARG A 528 -34.61 -18.95 56.39
C ARG A 528 -33.25 -19.66 56.50
N SER A 529 -32.92 -20.02 57.74
CA SER A 529 -31.87 -20.89 58.31
C SER A 529 -31.26 -22.00 57.45
N ASP A 530 -29.93 -22.13 57.53
CA ASP A 530 -29.14 -23.23 58.16
C ASP A 530 -27.64 -22.92 57.91
N ALA A 531 -26.62 -23.14 58.75
CA ALA A 531 -26.42 -23.33 60.18
C ALA A 531 -24.88 -23.20 60.39
N PHE A 532 -24.46 -22.84 61.60
CA PHE A 532 -23.11 -23.02 62.19
C PHE A 532 -21.91 -22.15 61.75
N GLY A 533 -21.36 -21.43 62.74
CA GLY A 533 -19.94 -21.07 62.76
C GLY A 533 -19.60 -19.73 63.45
N LEU A 534 -19.83 -19.61 64.76
CA LEU A 534 -19.20 -18.57 65.57
C LEU A 534 -17.67 -18.63 65.39
N CYS A 535 -17.06 -17.53 64.93
CA CYS A 535 -15.71 -17.16 65.35
C CYS A 535 -15.71 -15.68 65.76
N THR A 536 -15.89 -15.47 67.06
CA THR A 536 -15.38 -14.32 67.79
C THR A 536 -13.89 -14.16 67.51
N VAL A 537 -13.49 -13.13 66.77
CA VAL A 537 -12.08 -12.72 66.71
C VAL A 537 -11.86 -11.64 67.75
N THR A 538 -11.22 -12.08 68.81
CA THR A 538 -10.61 -11.30 69.87
C THR A 538 -9.72 -10.19 69.32
N THR A 539 -9.87 -9.03 69.94
CA THR A 539 -9.05 -7.84 69.76
C THR A 539 -7.57 -8.14 70.05
N HIS A 540 -6.72 -8.06 69.02
CA HIS A 540 -5.27 -7.91 69.18
C HIS A 540 -4.76 -6.78 68.27
N GLY A 541 -4.41 -5.65 68.88
CA GLY A 541 -3.34 -4.68 68.58
C GLY A 541 -3.03 -4.14 67.17
N GLY A 542 -3.44 -4.78 66.06
CA GLY A 542 -2.98 -4.45 64.71
C GLY A 542 -3.86 -3.48 63.93
N THR A 543 -5.17 -3.48 64.19
CA THR A 543 -6.17 -2.71 63.41
C THR A 543 -6.12 -1.20 63.67
N ARG A 544 -5.60 -0.75 64.82
CA ARG A 544 -5.41 0.69 65.08
C ARG A 544 -4.26 1.30 64.26
N ARG A 545 -3.22 0.54 63.92
CA ARG A 545 -2.13 1.01 63.04
C ARG A 545 -2.57 1.10 61.59
N CYS A 546 -3.39 0.18 61.10
CA CYS A 546 -3.90 0.20 59.73
C CYS A 546 -4.81 1.41 59.49
N MET A 547 -5.72 1.72 60.42
CA MET A 547 -6.57 2.93 60.34
C MET A 547 -5.80 4.25 60.50
N GLN A 548 -4.74 4.29 61.33
CA GLN A 548 -3.87 5.47 61.41
C GLN A 548 -3.06 5.67 60.13
N THR A 549 -2.64 4.59 59.47
CA THR A 549 -1.90 4.66 58.21
C THR A 549 -2.81 5.11 57.07
N LEU A 550 -4.06 4.63 57.01
CA LEU A 550 -5.07 5.11 56.05
C LEU A 550 -5.44 6.59 56.28
N ARG A 551 -5.55 7.06 57.53
CA ARG A 551 -5.76 8.49 57.84
C ARG A 551 -4.58 9.37 57.44
N VAL A 552 -3.35 8.87 57.54
CA VAL A 552 -2.14 9.58 57.09
C VAL A 552 -2.07 9.61 55.56
N VAL A 553 -2.49 8.55 54.88
CA VAL A 553 -2.61 8.51 53.40
C VAL A 553 -3.71 9.43 52.91
N PHE A 554 -4.87 9.48 53.57
CA PHE A 554 -5.95 10.43 53.23
C PHE A 554 -5.56 11.91 53.47
N ARG A 555 -4.81 12.21 54.54
CA ARG A 555 -4.25 13.57 54.77
C ARG A 555 -3.14 13.97 53.80
N ALA A 556 -2.51 13.00 53.13
CA ALA A 556 -1.47 13.24 52.14
C ALA A 556 -2.01 13.31 50.70
N CYS A 557 -3.15 12.67 50.42
CA CYS A 557 -3.82 12.75 49.11
C CYS A 557 -4.74 13.97 48.96
N CYS A 558 -5.22 14.58 50.05
CA CYS A 558 -5.87 15.89 50.03
C CYS A 558 -5.26 16.79 51.12
N PRO A 559 -4.45 17.81 50.78
CA PRO A 559 -4.11 18.84 51.76
C PRO A 559 -5.38 19.65 52.09
N PRO A 560 -5.59 20.08 53.35
CA PRO A 560 -6.69 20.96 53.67
C PRO A 560 -6.51 22.28 52.90
N SER A 561 -7.58 22.72 52.25
CA SER A 561 -7.72 24.07 51.71
C SER A 561 -7.18 25.09 52.71
N SER A 562 -6.11 25.79 52.34
CA SER A 562 -5.54 26.87 53.11
C SER A 562 -6.60 27.96 53.28
N ASN A 563 -7.18 28.05 54.47
CA ASN A 563 -7.86 29.27 54.93
C ASN A 563 -6.84 30.40 54.90
N LEU A 564 -6.94 31.25 53.87
CA LEU A 564 -6.34 32.57 53.84
C LEU A 564 -7.12 33.42 54.86
N LEU A 565 -6.60 33.54 56.08
CA LEU A 565 -7.10 34.46 57.09
C LEU A 565 -5.96 35.41 57.45
N LEU A 566 -6.12 36.67 56.99
CA LEU A 566 -5.77 37.93 57.64
C LEU A 566 -4.61 37.90 58.67
N LEU A 567 -3.50 38.58 58.34
CA LEU A 567 -2.80 39.58 59.16
C LEU A 567 -1.43 39.91 58.57
N GLY A 568 -1.20 41.18 58.22
CA GLY A 568 0.06 41.74 57.76
C GLY A 568 -0.09 42.60 56.53
#